data_AF-A0A537HE33-F1
#
_entry.id   AF-A0A537HE33-F1
#
_cell.length_a   1.000
_cell.length_b   1.000
_cell.length_c   1.000
_cell.angle_alpha   90.00
_cell.angle_beta   90.00
_cell.angle_gamma   90.00
#
_symmetry.space_group_name_H-M   'P 1'
#
loop_
_entity.id
_entity.type
_entity.pdbx_description
1 polymer ?
#
loop_
_entity_poly.entity_id
_entity_poly.type
_entity_poly.pdbx_seq_one_letter_code
_entity_poly.pdbx_strand_id
1 'polypeptide(L)'
;MQDITQLRDRSLLKMKAIVCTKYGSPDVLQLKEVDKPSPRHNEVLIRVHAATVTTGDCELRKFKMPIWLWPLARIGFGFRGPRRKILGQELAGEIESVGTAV
;
A
#
# COMPACT_ATOMS: atom_id res chain seq x y z
N MET A 1 34.33 -13.08 -4.40
CA MET A 1 33.23 -14.01 -4.08
C MET A 1 32.54 -13.56 -2.79
N GLN A 2 31.98 -12.36 -2.79
CA GLN A 2 31.23 -11.73 -1.70
C GLN A 2 30.20 -10.82 -2.37
N ASP A 3 29.03 -11.32 -2.79
CA ASP A 3 27.96 -10.44 -3.30
C ASP A 3 26.59 -11.13 -3.47
N ILE A 4 26.56 -12.43 -3.78
CA ILE A 4 25.30 -13.15 -4.05
C ILE A 4 24.41 -13.34 -2.80
N THR A 5 24.98 -13.44 -1.60
CA THR A 5 24.21 -13.58 -0.36
C THR A 5 23.60 -12.24 0.11
N GLN A 6 24.32 -11.12 -0.06
CA GLN A 6 23.80 -9.79 0.29
C GLN A 6 22.69 -9.33 -0.65
N LEU A 7 22.80 -9.64 -1.95
CA LEU A 7 21.75 -9.32 -2.92
C LEU A 7 20.47 -10.13 -2.67
N ARG A 8 20.59 -11.40 -2.25
CA ARG A 8 19.46 -12.23 -1.83
C ARG A 8 18.76 -11.64 -0.59
N ASP A 9 19.52 -11.22 0.40
CA ASP A 9 18.97 -10.67 1.65
C ASP A 9 18.25 -9.32 1.43
N ARG A 10 18.80 -8.44 0.59
CA ARG A 10 18.14 -7.18 0.20
C ARG A 10 16.85 -7.39 -0.59
N SER A 11 16.76 -8.45 -1.38
CA SER A 11 15.53 -8.79 -2.09
C SER A 11 14.40 -9.27 -1.17
N LEU A 12 14.74 -9.78 0.03
CA LEU A 12 13.77 -10.18 1.06
C LEU A 12 13.26 -8.99 1.90
N LEU A 13 14.03 -7.90 1.98
CA LEU A 13 13.64 -6.65 2.64
C LEU A 13 12.76 -5.75 1.76
N LYS A 14 12.59 -6.07 0.48
CA LYS A 14 11.75 -5.33 -0.46
C LYS A 14 10.55 -6.16 -0.88
N MET A 15 9.41 -5.50 -1.06
CA MET A 15 8.21 -6.08 -1.65
C MET A 15 7.72 -5.24 -2.82
N LYS A 16 7.01 -5.86 -3.75
CA LYS A 16 6.35 -5.14 -4.86
C LYS A 16 4.99 -4.64 -4.39
N ALA A 17 4.69 -3.37 -4.66
CA ALA A 17 3.41 -2.75 -4.34
C ALA A 17 2.96 -1.81 -5.47
N ILE A 18 1.64 -1.69 -5.63
CA ILE A 18 1.05 -0.65 -6.47
C ILE A 18 0.95 0.64 -5.65
N VAL A 19 1.63 1.68 -6.12
CA VAL A 19 1.75 2.97 -5.44
C VAL A 19 1.00 4.05 -6.20
N CYS A 20 0.08 4.71 -5.50
CA CYS A 20 -0.64 5.89 -5.95
C CYS A 20 -0.03 7.14 -5.30
N THR A 21 0.64 7.98 -6.09
CA THR A 21 1.29 9.21 -5.57
C THR A 21 0.50 10.49 -5.84
N LYS A 22 -0.44 10.43 -6.79
CA LYS A 22 -1.26 11.56 -7.23
C LYS A 22 -2.67 11.05 -7.51
N TYR A 23 -3.66 11.92 -7.34
CA TYR A 23 -5.02 11.62 -7.78
C TYR A 23 -5.14 11.69 -9.30
N GLY A 24 -5.98 10.84 -9.91
CA GLY A 24 -6.24 10.86 -11.35
C GLY A 24 -6.80 9.57 -11.95
N SER A 25 -6.47 9.38 -13.23
CA SER A 25 -6.82 8.18 -14.01
C SER A 25 -6.14 6.92 -13.43
N PRO A 26 -6.51 5.71 -13.87
CA PRO A 26 -5.80 4.48 -13.47
C PRO A 26 -4.29 4.51 -13.71
N ASP A 27 -3.81 5.30 -14.68
CA ASP A 27 -2.40 5.37 -15.09
C ASP A 27 -1.48 5.99 -14.02
N VAL A 28 -2.04 6.62 -12.99
CA VAL A 28 -1.27 7.13 -11.85
C VAL A 28 -0.76 6.02 -10.92
N LEU A 29 -1.27 4.80 -11.07
CA LEU A 29 -0.86 3.62 -10.32
C LEU A 29 0.45 3.08 -10.89
N GLN A 30 1.46 2.96 -10.04
CA GLN A 30 2.80 2.53 -10.44
C GLN A 30 3.23 1.31 -9.64
N LEU A 31 3.69 0.26 -10.32
CA LEU A 31 4.36 -0.86 -9.66
C LEU A 31 5.74 -0.40 -9.18
N LYS A 32 5.99 -0.49 -7.88
CA LYS A 32 7.26 -0.12 -7.27
C LYS A 32 7.71 -1.16 -6.26
N GLU A 33 9.02 -1.26 -6.10
CA GLU A 33 9.61 -1.94 -4.96
C GLU A 33 9.64 -0.99 -3.76
N VAL A 34 9.11 -1.46 -2.64
CA VAL A 34 9.01 -0.73 -1.38
C VAL A 34 9.58 -1.59 -0.26
N ASP A 35 9.94 -0.98 0.86
CA ASP A 35 10.38 -1.74 2.03
C ASP A 35 9.26 -2.65 2.53
N LYS A 36 9.61 -3.90 2.83
CA LYS A 36 8.70 -4.87 3.43
C LYS A 36 8.34 -4.39 4.84
N PRO A 37 7.05 -4.29 5.18
CA PRO A 37 6.65 -3.84 6.50
C PRO A 37 6.97 -4.91 7.55
N SER A 38 7.41 -4.46 8.73
CA SER A 38 7.57 -5.31 9.91
C SER A 38 6.35 -5.16 10.81
N PRO A 39 5.70 -6.26 11.22
CA PRO A 39 4.53 -6.19 12.09
C PRO A 39 4.94 -5.66 13.47
N ARG A 40 4.07 -4.83 14.07
CA ARG A 40 4.19 -4.46 15.48
C ARG A 40 3.76 -5.62 16.38
N HIS A 41 3.94 -5.46 17.69
CA HIS A 41 3.66 -6.50 18.70
C HIS A 41 2.26 -7.13 18.58
N ASN A 42 1.24 -6.37 18.20
CA ASN A 42 -0.17 -6.79 18.09
C ASN A 42 -0.67 -6.88 16.63
N GLU A 43 0.24 -6.98 15.66
CA GLU A 43 -0.09 -7.02 14.24
C GLU A 43 0.42 -8.33 13.63
N VAL A 44 -0.11 -8.68 12.45
CA VAL A 44 0.38 -9.79 11.63
C VAL A 44 0.81 -9.27 10.28
N LEU A 45 1.86 -9.86 9.73
CA LEU A 45 2.27 -9.66 8.35
C LEU A 45 1.68 -10.78 7.50
N ILE A 46 0.99 -10.41 6.42
CA ILE A 46 0.34 -11.36 5.52
C ILE A 46 1.00 -11.27 4.16
N ARG A 47 1.42 -12.42 3.61
CA ARG A 47 1.85 -12.53 2.22
C ARG A 47 0.60 -12.60 1.33
N VAL A 48 0.28 -11.46 0.71
CA VAL A 48 -0.93 -11.27 -0.10
C VAL A 48 -0.87 -12.13 -1.36
N HIS A 49 -1.91 -12.93 -1.58
CA HIS A 49 -2.13 -13.71 -2.80
C HIS A 49 -3.20 -13.08 -3.70
N ALA A 50 -4.23 -12.49 -3.09
CA ALA A 50 -5.31 -11.79 -3.78
C ALA A 50 -5.74 -10.55 -2.99
N ALA A 51 -6.19 -9.52 -3.70
CA ALA A 51 -6.77 -8.32 -3.12
C ALA A 51 -8.00 -7.89 -3.93
N THR A 52 -8.99 -7.33 -3.26
CA THR A 52 -10.21 -6.83 -3.89
C THR A 52 -9.98 -5.44 -4.46
N VAL A 53 -10.56 -5.13 -5.62
CA VAL A 53 -10.68 -3.76 -6.12
C VAL A 53 -12.11 -3.29 -5.90
N THR A 54 -12.29 -2.29 -5.04
CA THR A 54 -13.60 -1.74 -4.73
C THR A 54 -13.85 -0.42 -5.47
N THR A 55 -15.11 -0.02 -5.56
CA THR A 55 -15.47 1.33 -6.04
C THR A 55 -14.82 2.41 -5.17
N GLY A 56 -14.69 2.18 -3.86
CA GLY A 56 -14.02 3.09 -2.93
C GLY A 56 -12.57 3.37 -3.31
N ASP A 57 -11.81 2.35 -3.72
CA ASP A 57 -10.43 2.50 -4.19
C ASP A 57 -10.36 3.39 -5.45
N CYS A 58 -11.32 3.21 -6.37
CA CYS A 58 -11.39 3.98 -7.60
C CYS A 58 -11.79 5.44 -7.37
N GLU A 59 -12.77 5.69 -6.49
CA GLU A 59 -13.23 7.03 -6.13
C GLU A 59 -12.15 7.79 -5.34
N LEU A 60 -11.44 7.12 -4.43
CA LEU A 60 -10.30 7.71 -3.73
C LEU A 60 -9.14 8.02 -4.68
N ARG A 61 -8.81 7.11 -5.61
CA ARG A 61 -7.78 7.36 -6.64
C ARG A 61 -8.15 8.53 -7.54
N LYS A 62 -9.41 8.61 -7.99
CA LYS A 62 -9.90 9.71 -8.85
C LYS A 62 -10.11 11.02 -8.08
N PHE A 63 -10.22 10.94 -6.75
CA PHE A 63 -10.64 12.03 -5.87
C PHE A 63 -11.98 12.65 -6.29
N LYS A 64 -12.95 11.78 -6.61
CA LYS A 64 -14.29 12.20 -7.01
C LYS A 64 -15.15 12.34 -5.75
N MET A 65 -15.15 13.54 -5.20
CA MET A 65 -15.91 13.94 -4.01
C MET A 65 -16.72 15.19 -4.31
N PRO A 66 -17.89 15.38 -3.67
CA PRO A 66 -18.68 16.59 -3.87
C PRO A 66 -17.87 17.82 -3.44
N ILE A 67 -18.01 18.91 -4.21
CA ILE A 67 -17.17 20.12 -4.10
C ILE A 67 -17.19 20.71 -2.68
N TRP A 68 -18.32 20.66 -1.98
CA TRP A 68 -18.41 21.18 -0.60
C TRP A 68 -17.55 20.37 0.38
N LEU A 69 -17.39 19.06 0.17
CA LEU A 69 -16.52 18.21 0.99
C LEU A 69 -15.06 18.25 0.56
N TRP A 70 -14.74 18.88 -0.57
CA TRP A 70 -13.40 18.94 -1.13
C TRP A 70 -12.33 19.46 -0.16
N PRO A 71 -12.51 20.60 0.56
CA PRO A 71 -11.50 21.05 1.53
C PRO A 71 -11.30 20.05 2.67
N LEU A 72 -12.38 19.46 3.19
CA LEU A 72 -12.31 18.45 4.25
C LEU A 72 -11.61 17.17 3.76
N ALA A 73 -11.94 16.71 2.55
CA ALA A 73 -11.34 15.54 1.93
C ALA A 73 -9.84 15.76 1.67
N ARG A 74 -9.40 16.95 1.27
CA ARG A 74 -7.98 17.28 1.08
C ARG A 74 -7.21 17.28 2.41
N ILE A 75 -7.83 17.72 3.49
CA ILE A 75 -7.26 17.64 4.84
C ILE A 75 -7.21 16.19 5.33
N GLY A 76 -8.23 15.37 5.05
CA GLY A 76 -8.29 13.97 5.49
C GLY A 76 -7.37 13.04 4.69
N PHE A 77 -7.48 13.07 3.37
CA PHE A 77 -6.85 12.11 2.45
C PHE A 77 -5.55 12.62 1.83
N GLY A 78 -5.23 13.91 1.93
CA GLY A 78 -3.99 14.51 1.43
C GLY A 78 -4.23 15.46 0.26
N PHE A 79 -3.38 16.48 0.16
CA PHE A 79 -3.61 17.61 -0.75
C PHE A 79 -3.27 17.31 -2.22
N ARG A 80 -2.16 16.60 -2.46
CA ARG A 80 -1.65 16.28 -3.82
C ARG A 80 -1.90 14.82 -4.25
N GLY A 81 -2.23 13.96 -3.29
CA GLY A 81 -2.44 12.53 -3.49
C GLY A 81 -2.78 11.87 -2.15
N PRO A 82 -3.12 10.57 -2.17
CA PRO A 82 -3.44 9.82 -0.96
C PRO A 82 -2.29 9.86 0.06
N ARG A 83 -2.61 10.12 1.34
CA ARG A 83 -1.64 10.08 2.45
C ARG A 83 -0.99 8.70 2.56
N ARG A 84 -1.81 7.64 2.46
CA ARG A 84 -1.33 6.27 2.30
C ARG A 84 -1.21 5.98 0.81
N LYS A 85 0.03 5.85 0.34
CA LYS A 85 0.34 5.70 -1.08
C LYS A 85 0.03 4.30 -1.62
N ILE A 86 -0.02 3.29 -0.76
CA ILE A 86 -0.44 1.93 -1.12
C ILE A 86 -1.90 1.80 -0.69
N LEU A 87 -2.78 1.52 -1.66
CA LEU A 87 -4.22 1.39 -1.47
C LEU A 87 -4.61 -0.08 -1.25
N GLY A 88 -5.85 -0.30 -0.83
CA GLY A 88 -6.40 -1.63 -0.54
C GLY A 88 -6.97 -1.72 0.88
N GLN A 89 -8.14 -2.32 0.99
CA GLN A 89 -8.84 -2.54 2.26
C GLN A 89 -9.00 -4.03 2.59
N GLU A 90 -9.09 -4.87 1.57
CA GLU A 90 -9.38 -6.29 1.70
C GLU A 90 -8.34 -7.12 0.95
N LEU A 91 -7.94 -8.23 1.56
CA LEU A 91 -6.93 -9.13 1.02
C LEU A 91 -7.18 -10.57 1.48
N ALA A 92 -6.63 -11.52 0.72
CA ALA A 92 -6.51 -12.91 1.09
C ALA A 92 -5.06 -13.36 0.89
N GLY A 93 -4.54 -14.13 1.85
CA GLY A 93 -3.16 -14.60 1.81
C GLY A 93 -2.83 -15.49 3.00
N GLU A 94 -1.54 -15.72 3.20
CA GLU A 94 -1.02 -16.50 4.33
C GLU A 94 -0.33 -15.60 5.34
N ILE A 95 -0.36 -15.98 6.62
CA ILE A 95 0.41 -15.31 7.65
C ILE A 95 1.89 -15.61 7.41
N GLU A 96 2.67 -14.57 7.15
CA GLU A 96 4.11 -14.66 6.93
C GLU A 96 4.88 -14.47 8.24
N SER A 97 4.44 -13.56 9.10
CA SER A 97 4.99 -13.38 10.44
C SER A 97 3.98 -12.72 11.38
N VAL A 98 4.21 -12.86 12.69
CA VAL A 98 3.34 -12.32 13.73
C VAL A 98 4.13 -11.45 14.71
N GLY A 99 3.47 -10.45 15.27
CA GLY A 99 3.98 -9.70 16.41
C GLY A 99 4.09 -10.56 17.66
N THR A 100 4.93 -10.15 18.60
CA THR A 100 5.24 -10.92 19.82
C THR A 100 4.05 -11.13 20.78
N ALA A 101 2.97 -10.36 20.64
CA ALA A 101 1.80 -10.41 21.50
C ALA A 101 0.55 -11.00 20.80
N VAL A 102 0.74 -11.60 19.63
CA VAL A 102 -0.27 -12.35 18.86
C VAL A 102 0.02 -13.84 18.98
#